data_AF-A0A6P0NGY6-F1
#
_entry.id   AF-A0A6P0NGY6-F1
#
_cell.length_a   1.000
_cell.length_b   1.000
_cell.length_c   1.000
_cell.angle_alpha   90.00
_cell.angle_beta   90.00
_cell.angle_gamma   90.00
#
_symmetry.space_group_name_H-M   'P 1'
#
loop_
_entity.id
_entity.type
_entity.pdbx_description
1 polymer ?
#
loop_
_entity_poly.entity_id
_entity_poly.type
_entity_poly.pdbx_seq_one_letter_code
_entity_poly.pdbx_strand_id
1 'polypeptide(L)'
;MSLWVMDANPIELRPGATEDDLQTVIRAVYKQVLGNQHLLESDRLTSAEAMLRNGDISVRGFVRMVAKSDLYKSLFFDSASQYRFIELNYKHFLGRAPQEQAEIAEHVLIYNTAGYDAEIDSYIDSAEYQLSFGEFIVPYPRSNNTEVGIKNVGFNRTFCLMRGDATSDSSNQAKLISDLGANLSTKITAPAGGSGNYAN
;
A
#
# COMPACT_ATOMS: atom_id res chain seq x y z
N MET A 1 -8.28 -22.59 -7.68
CA MET A 1 -8.84 -21.22 -7.80
C MET A 1 -7.67 -20.30 -8.08
N SER A 2 -7.68 -19.54 -9.17
CA SER A 2 -6.73 -18.44 -9.33
C SER A 2 -7.17 -17.30 -8.40
N LEU A 3 -6.28 -16.89 -7.50
CA LEU A 3 -6.48 -15.68 -6.70
C LEU A 3 -6.17 -14.48 -7.61
N TRP A 4 -7.02 -13.44 -7.62
CA TRP A 4 -6.82 -12.26 -8.48
C TRP A 4 -5.75 -11.30 -7.94
N VAL A 5 -5.32 -11.50 -6.69
CA VAL A 5 -4.08 -10.95 -6.18
C VAL A 5 -3.00 -11.90 -6.67
N MET A 6 -2.42 -11.60 -7.84
CA MET A 6 -1.34 -12.40 -8.42
C MET A 6 -0.10 -12.35 -7.52
N ASP A 7 0.77 -13.35 -7.63
CA ASP A 7 2.11 -13.30 -7.07
C ASP A 7 2.83 -12.07 -7.63
N ALA A 8 2.89 -11.01 -6.84
CA ALA A 8 3.62 -9.82 -7.20
C ALA A 8 5.11 -10.17 -7.15
N ASN A 9 5.73 -10.34 -8.31
CA ASN A 9 7.18 -10.48 -8.40
C ASN A 9 7.80 -9.23 -7.77
N PRO A 10 8.67 -9.36 -6.75
CA PRO A 10 9.30 -8.22 -6.11
C PRO A 10 10.06 -7.38 -7.14
N ILE A 11 9.73 -6.10 -7.23
CA ILE A 11 10.45 -5.14 -8.06
C ILE A 11 11.52 -4.50 -7.18
N GLU A 12 12.77 -4.77 -7.48
CA GLU A 12 13.93 -4.28 -6.73
C GLU A 12 14.82 -3.39 -7.59
N LEU A 13 15.37 -2.34 -6.99
CA LEU A 13 16.37 -1.48 -7.63
C LEU A 13 17.76 -2.02 -7.33
N ARG A 14 18.41 -2.62 -8.33
CA ARG A 14 19.77 -3.17 -8.20
C ARG A 14 20.85 -2.11 -8.48
N PRO A 15 22.05 -2.22 -7.88
CA PRO A 15 23.19 -1.40 -8.28
C PRO A 15 23.51 -1.58 -9.77
N GLY A 16 23.67 -0.48 -10.51
CA GLY A 16 23.91 -0.52 -11.96
C GLY A 16 22.64 -0.73 -12.82
N ALA A 17 21.46 -0.52 -12.24
CA ALA A 17 20.19 -0.53 -12.98
C ALA A 17 20.20 0.45 -14.16
N THR A 18 19.51 0.07 -15.24
CA THR A 18 19.31 0.95 -16.40
C THR A 18 18.26 2.03 -16.09
N GLU A 19 18.20 3.07 -16.93
CA GLU A 19 17.14 4.08 -16.80
C GLU A 19 15.74 3.46 -16.95
N ASP A 20 15.58 2.43 -17.78
CA ASP A 20 14.31 1.73 -17.95
C ASP A 20 13.90 0.94 -16.69
N ASP A 21 14.87 0.31 -16.01
CA ASP A 21 14.63 -0.35 -14.72
C ASP A 21 14.22 0.66 -13.66
N LEU A 22 14.89 1.82 -13.62
CA LEU A 22 14.56 2.91 -12.70
C LEU A 22 13.14 3.43 -12.95
N GLN A 23 12.75 3.66 -14.20
CA GLN A 23 11.39 4.08 -14.54
C GLN A 23 10.35 3.03 -14.16
N THR A 24 10.69 1.74 -14.27
CA THR A 24 9.83 0.64 -13.84
C THR A 24 9.61 0.68 -12.31
N VAL A 25 10.67 0.90 -11.53
CA VAL A 25 10.61 1.06 -10.08
C VAL A 25 9.75 2.27 -9.70
N ILE A 26 9.99 3.43 -10.33
CA ILE A 26 9.23 4.67 -10.05
C ILE A 26 7.72 4.45 -10.30
N ARG A 27 7.36 3.87 -11.45
CA ARG A 27 5.97 3.57 -11.78
C ARG A 27 5.35 2.56 -10.81
N ALA A 28 6.11 1.55 -10.41
CA ALA A 28 5.65 0.56 -9.45
C ALA A 28 5.38 1.20 -8.07
N VAL A 29 6.26 2.08 -7.60
CA VAL A 29 6.04 2.82 -6.34
C VAL A 29 4.80 3.69 -6.42
N TYR A 30 4.61 4.47 -7.49
CA TYR A 30 3.39 5.25 -7.64
C TYR A 30 2.15 4.37 -7.70
N LYS A 31 2.17 3.27 -8.46
CA LYS A 31 1.03 2.34 -8.54
C LYS A 31 0.68 1.75 -7.18
N GLN A 32 1.68 1.34 -6.40
CA GLN A 32 1.48 0.75 -5.08
C GLN A 32 1.02 1.77 -4.04
N VAL A 33 1.79 2.85 -3.88
CA VAL A 33 1.59 3.85 -2.82
C VAL A 33 0.33 4.67 -3.10
N LEU A 34 0.09 5.05 -4.36
CA LEU A 34 -1.12 5.81 -4.72
C LEU A 34 -2.30 4.91 -5.09
N GLY A 35 -2.27 3.62 -4.73
CA GLY A 35 -3.43 2.74 -4.86
C GLY A 35 -4.01 2.66 -6.27
N ASN A 36 -3.13 2.60 -7.28
CA ASN A 36 -3.47 2.54 -8.70
C ASN A 36 -4.38 3.71 -9.17
N GLN A 37 -4.22 4.89 -8.56
CA GLN A 37 -4.82 6.11 -9.09
C GLN A 37 -4.21 6.48 -10.44
N HIS A 38 -5.00 7.13 -11.29
CA HIS A 38 -4.51 7.70 -12.52
C HIS A 38 -3.79 9.02 -12.23
N LEU A 39 -2.46 9.03 -12.36
CA LEU A 39 -1.66 10.25 -12.19
C LEU A 39 -1.60 11.04 -13.49
N LEU A 40 -1.75 12.37 -13.37
CA LEU A 40 -1.40 13.30 -14.44
C LEU A 40 0.10 13.57 -14.42
N GLU A 41 0.66 14.07 -15.53
CA GLU A 41 2.08 14.43 -15.60
C GLU A 41 2.45 15.55 -14.61
N SER A 42 1.50 16.44 -14.30
CA SER A 42 1.65 17.52 -13.30
C SER A 42 1.78 17.02 -11.87
N ASP A 43 1.26 15.84 -11.57
CA ASP A 43 1.19 15.30 -10.21
C ASP A 43 2.45 14.51 -9.84
N ARG A 44 3.37 14.32 -10.80
CA ARG A 44 4.62 13.60 -10.59
C ARG A 44 5.61 14.42 -9.76
N LEU A 45 6.21 13.74 -8.78
CA LEU A 45 7.20 14.32 -7.87
C LEU A 45 8.60 14.29 -8.52
N THR A 46 8.83 15.15 -9.51
CA THR A 46 10.08 15.18 -10.30
C THR A 46 11.33 15.32 -9.44
N SER A 47 11.29 16.12 -8.37
CA SER A 47 12.40 16.26 -7.41
C SER A 47 12.74 14.95 -6.72
N ALA A 48 11.72 14.20 -6.28
CA ALA A 48 11.91 12.92 -5.60
C ALA A 48 12.45 11.84 -6.57
N GLU A 49 11.99 11.86 -7.82
CA GLU A 49 12.50 10.98 -8.88
C GLU A 49 13.97 11.27 -9.20
N ALA A 50 14.36 12.55 -9.25
CA ALA A 50 15.75 12.95 -9.49
C ALA A 50 16.68 12.51 -8.34
N MET A 51 16.24 12.64 -7.08
CA MET A 51 17.00 12.15 -5.93
C MET A 51 17.18 10.62 -5.97
N LEU A 52 16.15 9.87 -6.37
CA LEU A 52 16.26 8.42 -6.55
C LEU A 52 17.23 8.07 -7.68
N ARG A 53 17.17 8.79 -8.81
CA ARG A 53 18.08 8.61 -9.94
C ARG A 53 19.54 8.85 -9.58
N ASN A 54 19.81 9.86 -8.77
CA ASN A 54 21.16 10.19 -8.30
C ASN A 54 21.67 9.20 -7.25
N GLY A 55 20.79 8.41 -6.63
CA GLY A 55 21.13 7.53 -5.52
C GLY A 55 21.24 8.25 -4.17
N ASP A 56 20.74 9.48 -4.07
CA ASP A 56 20.71 10.25 -2.81
C ASP A 56 19.74 9.62 -1.79
N ILE A 57 18.76 8.86 -2.27
CA ILE A 57 17.75 8.16 -1.49
C ILE A 57 17.62 6.70 -1.95
N SER A 58 17.19 5.84 -1.03
CA SER A 58 16.79 4.47 -1.35
C SER A 58 15.33 4.41 -1.87
N VAL A 59 14.88 3.25 -2.35
CA VAL A 59 13.47 3.04 -2.74
C VAL A 59 12.55 3.29 -1.55
N ARG A 60 12.95 2.88 -0.34
CA ARG A 60 12.26 3.20 0.90
C ARG A 60 12.18 4.72 1.14
N GLY A 61 13.28 5.44 0.91
CA GLY A 61 13.29 6.91 0.98
C GLY A 61 12.35 7.57 -0.03
N PHE A 62 12.28 7.03 -1.25
CA PHE A 62 11.34 7.49 -2.27
C PHE A 62 9.88 7.22 -1.88
N VAL A 63 9.55 6.01 -1.38
CA VAL A 63 8.23 5.68 -0.83
C VAL A 63 7.83 6.68 0.27
N ARG A 64 8.75 7.01 1.19
CA ARG A 64 8.51 8.00 2.25
C ARG A 64 8.20 9.39 1.68
N MET A 65 8.92 9.85 0.67
CA MET A 65 8.63 11.15 0.05
C MET A 65 7.30 11.18 -0.69
N VAL A 66 6.93 10.09 -1.38
CA VAL A 66 5.61 9.98 -2.02
C VAL A 66 4.50 10.00 -0.96
N ALA A 67 4.65 9.25 0.14
CA ALA A 67 3.69 9.20 1.24
C ALA A 67 3.50 10.55 1.96
N LYS A 68 4.58 11.34 2.09
CA LYS A 68 4.55 12.67 2.71
C LYS A 68 4.17 13.80 1.75
N SER A 69 3.92 13.49 0.48
CA SER A 69 3.52 14.50 -0.50
C SER A 69 2.11 15.01 -0.26
N ASP A 70 1.86 16.26 -0.67
CA ASP A 70 0.51 16.86 -0.64
C ASP A 70 -0.48 16.05 -1.49
N LEU A 71 0.00 15.39 -2.56
CA LEU A 71 -0.82 14.52 -3.39
C LEU A 71 -1.39 13.35 -2.57
N TYR A 72 -0.54 12.59 -1.89
CA TYR A 72 -0.98 11.45 -1.07
C TYR A 72 -1.93 11.90 0.04
N LYS A 73 -1.62 13.03 0.68
CA LYS A 73 -2.45 13.62 1.73
C LYS A 73 -3.83 14.01 1.21
N SER A 74 -3.92 14.69 0.07
CA SER A 74 -5.20 15.09 -0.52
C SER A 74 -6.06 13.89 -0.94
N LEU A 75 -5.42 12.81 -1.43
CA LEU A 75 -6.10 11.62 -1.91
C LEU A 75 -6.66 10.75 -0.78
N PHE A 76 -5.89 10.53 0.28
CA PHE A 76 -6.23 9.51 1.29
C PHE A 76 -6.45 10.05 2.69
N PHE A 77 -5.90 11.21 3.03
CA PHE A 77 -6.01 11.78 4.36
C PHE A 77 -7.16 12.79 4.44
N ASP A 78 -7.19 13.79 3.56
CA ASP A 78 -8.20 14.85 3.60
C ASP A 78 -9.60 14.35 3.17
N SER A 79 -9.64 13.33 2.30
CA SER A 79 -10.87 12.83 1.69
C SER A 79 -11.56 11.73 2.51
N ALA A 80 -10.82 11.04 3.39
CA ALA A 80 -11.25 9.79 4.01
C ALA A 80 -11.29 9.87 5.54
N SER A 81 -12.03 8.94 6.15
CA SER A 81 -12.01 8.80 7.62
C SER A 81 -10.66 8.29 8.12
N GLN A 82 -10.28 8.61 9.36
CA GLN A 82 -9.03 8.14 9.97
C GLN A 82 -8.84 6.61 9.89
N TYR A 83 -9.92 5.85 10.07
CA TYR A 83 -9.91 4.39 9.95
C TYR A 83 -9.61 3.93 8.52
N ARG A 84 -10.21 4.59 7.51
CA ARG A 84 -9.93 4.29 6.10
C ARG A 84 -8.48 4.64 5.75
N PHE A 85 -7.99 5.77 6.24
CA PHE A 85 -6.61 6.19 6.03
C PHE A 85 -5.62 5.15 6.57
N ILE A 86 -5.81 4.69 7.81
CA ILE A 86 -4.97 3.63 8.40
C ILE A 86 -5.08 2.31 7.63
N GLU A 87 -6.29 1.88 7.24
CA GLU A 87 -6.47 0.69 6.39
C GLU A 87 -5.68 0.79 5.07
N LEU A 88 -5.65 1.97 4.47
CA LEU A 88 -4.91 2.25 3.24
C LEU A 88 -3.41 2.29 3.49
N ASN A 89 -2.92 2.89 4.56
CA ASN A 89 -1.50 2.90 4.90
C ASN A 89 -0.94 1.48 5.09
N TYR A 90 -1.68 0.61 5.79
CA TYR A 90 -1.33 -0.82 5.87
C TYR A 90 -1.26 -1.48 4.49
N LYS A 91 -2.21 -1.18 3.60
CA LYS A 91 -2.22 -1.70 2.23
C LYS A 91 -1.03 -1.19 1.41
N HIS A 92 -0.78 0.12 1.45
CA HIS A 92 0.20 0.81 0.60
C HIS A 92 1.63 0.52 1.03
N PHE A 93 1.91 0.57 2.33
CA PHE A 93 3.28 0.45 2.86
C PHE A 93 3.63 -0.97 3.31
N LEU A 94 2.69 -1.71 3.91
CA LEU A 94 2.96 -3.05 4.45
C LEU A 94 2.40 -4.19 3.58
N GLY A 95 1.59 -3.88 2.56
CA GLY A 95 1.07 -4.88 1.64
C GLY A 95 0.11 -5.87 2.29
N ARG A 96 -0.51 -5.50 3.41
CA ARG A 96 -1.49 -6.32 4.16
C ARG A 96 -2.61 -5.47 4.74
N ALA A 97 -3.63 -6.12 5.30
CA ALA A 97 -4.62 -5.47 6.14
C ALA A 97 -4.20 -5.43 7.63
N PRO A 98 -4.77 -4.51 8.43
CA PRO A 98 -4.66 -4.59 9.89
C PRO A 98 -5.28 -5.88 10.44
N GLN A 99 -4.61 -6.47 11.43
CA GLN A 99 -4.98 -7.72 12.08
C GLN A 99 -5.90 -7.52 13.28
N GLU A 100 -5.80 -6.38 13.96
CA GLU A 100 -6.56 -6.12 15.18
C GLU A 100 -6.95 -4.65 15.30
N GLN A 101 -7.97 -4.39 16.12
CA GLN A 101 -8.34 -3.03 16.49
C GLN A 101 -7.23 -2.32 17.28
N ALA A 102 -6.37 -3.07 17.98
CA ALA A 102 -5.24 -2.52 18.73
C ALA A 102 -4.22 -1.81 17.81
N GLU A 103 -3.88 -2.42 16.67
CA GLU A 103 -3.01 -1.82 15.64
C GLU A 103 -3.58 -0.47 15.16
N ILE A 104 -4.89 -0.43 14.88
CA ILE A 104 -5.53 0.82 14.47
C ILE A 104 -5.47 1.87 15.59
N ALA A 105 -5.77 1.48 16.83
CA ALA A 105 -5.77 2.39 17.97
C ALA A 105 -4.37 2.99 18.22
N GLU A 106 -3.31 2.21 18.01
CA GLU A 106 -1.92 2.66 18.10
C GLU A 106 -1.62 3.76 17.07
N HIS A 107 -1.96 3.55 15.79
CA HIS A 107 -1.73 4.56 14.75
C HIS A 107 -2.58 5.82 14.94
N VAL A 108 -3.81 5.69 15.45
CA VAL A 108 -4.62 6.85 15.86
C VAL A 108 -3.93 7.65 16.98
N LEU A 109 -3.32 6.97 17.96
CA LEU A 109 -2.60 7.63 19.03
C LEU A 109 -1.34 8.34 18.52
N ILE A 110 -0.54 7.68 17.68
CA ILE A 110 0.66 8.27 17.06
C ILE A 110 0.30 9.54 16.30
N TYR A 111 -0.74 9.48 15.47
CA TYR A 111 -1.24 10.65 14.75
C TYR A 111 -1.64 11.79 15.70
N ASN A 112 -2.42 11.50 16.75
CA ASN A 112 -2.88 12.52 17.70
C ASN A 112 -1.74 13.14 18.53
N THR A 113 -0.63 12.43 18.72
CA THR A 113 0.47 12.85 19.59
C THR A 113 1.61 13.52 18.82
N ALA A 114 1.94 13.01 17.63
CA ALA A 114 3.11 13.41 16.86
C ALA A 114 2.78 13.93 15.45
N GLY A 115 1.52 13.83 15.02
CA GLY A 115 1.03 14.34 13.73
C GLY A 115 1.19 13.37 12.57
N TYR A 116 0.94 13.89 11.36
CA TYR A 116 0.87 13.13 10.11
C TYR A 116 2.21 12.48 9.73
N ASP A 117 3.30 13.26 9.75
CA ASP A 117 4.62 12.76 9.30
C ASP A 117 5.11 11.59 10.16
N ALA A 118 4.88 11.66 11.47
CA ALA A 118 5.23 10.61 12.42
C ALA A 118 4.37 9.35 12.23
N GLU A 119 3.11 9.51 11.83
CA GLU A 119 2.24 8.39 11.51
C GLU A 119 2.73 7.65 10.26
N ILE A 120 3.13 8.36 9.20
CA ILE A 120 3.72 7.75 8.01
C ILE A 120 5.05 7.05 8.34
N ASP A 121 5.93 7.70 9.10
CA ASP A 121 7.22 7.13 9.48
C ASP A 121 7.05 5.87 10.35
N SER A 122 5.98 5.78 11.16
CA SER A 122 5.72 4.60 11.98
C SER A 122 5.55 3.31 11.18
N TYR A 123 5.06 3.39 9.94
CA TYR A 123 4.97 2.23 9.04
C TYR A 123 6.32 1.91 8.38
N ILE A 124 6.98 2.92 7.83
CA ILE A 124 8.17 2.75 6.98
C ILE A 124 9.41 2.39 7.82
N ASP A 125 9.49 2.90 9.06
CA ASP A 125 10.58 2.61 9.99
C ASP A 125 10.29 1.38 10.87
N SER A 126 9.15 0.71 10.66
CA SER A 126 8.82 -0.51 11.37
C SER A 126 9.79 -1.65 11.02
N ALA A 127 10.06 -2.52 12.01
CA ALA A 127 10.83 -3.74 11.77
C ALA A 127 10.16 -4.65 10.73
N GLU A 128 8.82 -4.61 10.65
CA GLU A 128 8.07 -5.36 9.66
C GLU A 128 8.39 -4.92 8.23
N TYR A 129 8.40 -3.61 7.97
CA TYR A 129 8.77 -3.08 6.66
C TYR A 129 10.20 -3.47 6.28
N GLN A 130 11.14 -3.31 7.23
CA GLN A 130 12.55 -3.62 6.99
C GLN A 130 12.79 -5.12 6.69
N LEU A 131 12.13 -6.01 7.43
CA LEU A 131 12.25 -7.46 7.21
C LEU A 131 11.56 -7.91 5.92
N SER A 132 10.55 -7.19 5.48
CA SER A 132 9.72 -7.54 4.32
C SER A 132 10.28 -7.03 2.99
N PHE A 133 10.70 -5.77 2.97
CA PHE A 133 11.08 -5.06 1.73
C PHE A 133 12.51 -4.50 1.80
N GLY A 134 13.00 -4.17 3.00
CA GLY A 134 14.30 -3.52 3.17
C GLY A 134 14.36 -2.14 2.49
N GLU A 135 15.51 -1.79 1.91
CA GLU A 135 15.75 -0.44 1.36
C GLU A 135 15.42 -0.30 -0.13
N PHE A 136 15.51 -1.39 -0.89
CA PHE A 136 15.58 -1.35 -2.36
C PHE A 136 14.42 -2.06 -3.06
N ILE A 137 13.50 -2.68 -2.31
CA ILE A 137 12.33 -3.36 -2.86
C ILE A 137 11.12 -2.46 -2.73
N VAL A 138 10.34 -2.35 -3.81
CA VAL A 138 9.05 -1.65 -3.80
C VAL A 138 8.05 -2.46 -2.96
N PRO A 139 7.28 -1.84 -2.04
CA PRO A 139 6.25 -2.54 -1.29
C PRO A 139 5.29 -3.28 -2.22
N TYR A 140 4.89 -4.48 -1.83
CA TYR A 140 3.98 -5.29 -2.63
C TYR A 140 3.03 -6.10 -1.73
N PRO A 141 1.84 -6.47 -2.24
CA PRO A 141 0.93 -7.38 -1.55
C PRO A 141 1.59 -8.68 -1.11
N ARG A 142 1.57 -8.97 0.20
CA ARG A 142 2.27 -10.16 0.76
C ARG A 142 1.34 -11.20 1.43
N SER A 143 0.09 -10.85 1.70
CA SER A 143 -0.85 -11.75 2.40
C SER A 143 -1.33 -12.98 1.61
N ASN A 144 -0.71 -13.32 0.48
CA ASN A 144 -0.99 -14.56 -0.24
C ASN A 144 -0.32 -15.78 0.40
N ASN A 145 0.85 -15.56 1.02
CA ASN A 145 1.62 -16.61 1.65
C ASN A 145 1.42 -16.59 3.17
N THR A 146 1.55 -17.76 3.79
CA THR A 146 1.50 -17.87 5.26
C THR A 146 2.79 -17.32 5.84
N GLU A 147 2.66 -16.39 6.78
CA GLU A 147 3.77 -15.75 7.45
C GLU A 147 3.69 -15.97 8.96
N VAL A 148 4.85 -16.14 9.60
CA VAL A 148 4.93 -16.35 11.04
C VAL A 148 4.47 -15.09 11.75
N GLY A 149 3.50 -15.21 12.65
CA GLY A 149 2.95 -14.09 13.42
C GLY A 149 1.77 -13.36 12.77
N ILE A 150 1.36 -13.75 11.55
CA ILE A 150 0.16 -13.19 10.90
C ILE A 150 -1.02 -14.13 11.09
N LYS A 151 -2.16 -13.60 11.54
CA LYS A 151 -3.40 -14.39 11.67
C LYS A 151 -3.96 -14.77 10.30
N ASN A 152 -4.53 -15.97 10.18
CA ASN A 152 -5.24 -16.42 8.97
C ASN A 152 -6.38 -15.48 8.56
N VAL A 153 -7.02 -14.78 9.51
CA VAL A 153 -8.06 -13.76 9.20
C VAL A 153 -7.49 -12.59 8.39
N GLY A 154 -6.19 -12.30 8.54
CA GLY A 154 -5.48 -11.29 7.76
C GLY A 154 -5.56 -11.56 6.26
N PHE A 155 -5.51 -12.83 5.83
CA PHE A 155 -5.73 -13.22 4.43
C PHE A 155 -7.07 -12.67 3.93
N ASN A 156 -8.17 -13.01 4.60
CA ASN A 156 -9.51 -12.58 4.17
C ASN A 156 -9.64 -11.04 4.11
N ARG A 157 -9.03 -10.34 5.07
CA ARG A 157 -9.07 -8.87 5.16
C ARG A 157 -8.28 -8.21 4.05
N THR A 158 -7.08 -8.72 3.75
CA THR A 158 -6.26 -8.21 2.65
C THR A 158 -6.98 -8.37 1.31
N PHE A 159 -7.65 -9.50 1.07
CA PHE A 159 -8.46 -9.71 -0.15
C PHE A 159 -9.68 -8.78 -0.25
N CYS A 160 -10.22 -8.28 0.86
CA CYS A 160 -11.27 -7.25 0.84
C CYS A 160 -10.72 -5.88 0.39
N LEU A 161 -9.51 -5.55 0.83
CA LEU A 161 -8.82 -4.30 0.44
C LEU A 161 -8.23 -4.37 -0.98
N MET A 162 -7.77 -5.54 -1.42
CA MET A 162 -7.11 -5.78 -2.70
C MET A 162 -8.03 -6.52 -3.69
N ARG A 163 -8.68 -5.76 -4.57
CA ARG A 163 -9.74 -6.26 -5.46
C ARG A 163 -9.25 -6.57 -6.89
N GLY A 164 -7.93 -6.53 -7.11
CA GLY A 164 -7.29 -6.80 -8.40
C GLY A 164 -6.73 -5.55 -9.09
N ASP A 165 -5.98 -5.75 -10.18
CA ASP A 165 -5.25 -4.69 -10.90
C ASP A 165 -6.13 -3.62 -11.56
N ALA A 166 -7.38 -3.94 -11.87
CA ALA A 166 -8.34 -3.01 -12.50
C ALA A 166 -9.15 -2.20 -11.46
N THR A 167 -8.65 -2.08 -10.22
CA THR A 167 -9.30 -1.32 -9.16
C THR A 167 -8.38 -0.24 -8.62
N SER A 168 -8.94 0.85 -8.11
CA SER A 168 -8.21 1.92 -7.44
C SER A 168 -8.77 2.18 -6.04
N ASP A 169 -7.99 2.89 -5.22
CA ASP A 169 -8.31 3.17 -3.83
C ASP A 169 -9.09 4.47 -3.59
N SER A 170 -9.78 5.01 -4.60
CA SER A 170 -10.55 6.27 -4.51
C SER A 170 -11.78 6.20 -3.61
N SER A 171 -12.14 5.03 -3.08
CA SER A 171 -13.26 4.89 -2.17
C SER A 171 -12.90 5.36 -0.76
N ASN A 172 -13.62 6.37 -0.26
CA ASN A 172 -13.36 6.97 1.06
C ASN A 172 -14.00 6.18 2.23
N GLN A 173 -14.76 5.13 1.94
CA GLN A 173 -15.38 4.27 2.94
C GLN A 173 -14.41 3.19 3.41
N ALA A 174 -14.25 3.09 4.73
CA ALA A 174 -13.52 2.01 5.38
C ALA A 174 -14.23 0.67 5.21
N LYS A 175 -13.47 -0.38 4.93
CA LYS A 175 -14.01 -1.69 4.55
C LYS A 175 -13.98 -2.69 5.69
N LEU A 176 -13.15 -2.47 6.71
CA LEU A 176 -12.86 -3.46 7.75
C LEU A 176 -13.33 -3.04 9.15
N ILE A 177 -13.85 -1.82 9.34
CA ILE A 177 -14.22 -1.29 10.67
C ILE A 177 -15.12 -2.24 11.47
N SER A 178 -16.22 -2.73 10.88
CA SER A 178 -17.15 -3.62 11.59
C SER A 178 -16.48 -4.90 12.04
N ASP A 179 -15.66 -5.47 11.16
CA ASP A 179 -15.07 -6.79 11.33
C ASP A 179 -13.87 -6.73 12.27
N LEU A 180 -13.13 -5.61 12.28
CA LEU A 180 -12.06 -5.35 13.23
C LEU A 180 -12.61 -5.01 14.62
N GLY A 181 -13.63 -4.17 14.70
CA GLY A 181 -14.26 -3.78 15.97
C GLY A 181 -14.94 -4.94 16.67
N ALA A 182 -15.57 -5.85 15.93
CA ALA A 182 -16.23 -7.04 16.46
C ALA A 182 -15.31 -8.29 16.50
N ASN A 183 -14.06 -8.16 16.05
CA ASN A 183 -13.12 -9.29 15.87
C ASN A 183 -13.72 -10.47 15.07
N LEU A 184 -14.48 -10.13 14.02
CA LEU A 184 -15.09 -11.07 13.10
C LEU A 184 -14.17 -11.35 11.91
N SER A 185 -14.40 -12.50 11.27
CA SER A 185 -13.74 -12.84 10.00
C SER A 185 -14.45 -12.12 8.86
N THR A 186 -13.68 -11.40 8.04
CA THR A 186 -14.20 -10.78 6.81
C THR A 186 -14.58 -11.83 5.79
N LYS A 187 -15.74 -11.67 5.15
CA LYS A 187 -16.13 -12.50 4.02
C LYS A 187 -15.35 -12.09 2.77
N ILE A 188 -14.62 -13.02 2.16
CA ILE A 188 -14.04 -12.80 0.83
C ILE A 188 -15.20 -12.76 -0.18
N THR A 189 -15.29 -11.65 -0.92
CA THR A 189 -16.16 -11.56 -2.09
C THR A 189 -15.29 -11.52 -3.33
N ALA A 190 -15.60 -12.35 -4.32
CA ALA A 190 -14.92 -12.27 -5.60
C ALA A 190 -15.13 -10.87 -6.21
N PRO A 191 -14.14 -10.29 -6.89
CA PRO A 191 -14.35 -9.09 -7.69
C PRO A 191 -15.44 -9.38 -8.72
N ALA A 192 -16.18 -8.35 -9.11
CA ALA A 192 -17.22 -8.50 -10.12
C ALA A 192 -16.59 -9.07 -11.39
N GLY A 193 -16.98 -10.29 -11.76
CA GLY A 193 -16.59 -10.86 -13.04
C GLY A 193 -17.15 -9.96 -14.14
N GLY A 194 -16.28 -9.46 -15.02
CA GLY A 194 -16.74 -8.74 -16.20
C GLY A 194 -17.69 -9.63 -16.98
N SER A 195 -18.93 -9.20 -17.17
CA SER A 195 -19.91 -9.81 -18.08
C SER A 195 -19.54 -9.50 -19.53
N GLY A 196 -18.28 -9.71 -19.91
CA GLY A 196 -17.83 -9.62 -21.28
C GLY A 196 -18.08 -10.97 -21.95
N ASN A 197 -19.10 -11.06 -22.80
CA ASN A 197 -19.17 -12.13 -23.80
C ASN A 197 -18.02 -11.90 -24.80
N TYR A 198 -16.86 -12.49 -24.56
CA TYR A 198 -15.83 -12.60 -25.59
C TYR A 198 -16.24 -13.76 -26.50
N ALA A 199 -16.95 -13.44 -27.58
CA ALA A 199 -17.08 -14.35 -28.71
C ALA A 199 -15.69 -14.47 -29.35
N ASN A 200 -15.07 -15.63 -29.24
CA ASN A 200 -13.99 -16.05 -30.14
C ASN A 200 -14.61 -16.61 -31.43
#